data_AF-A0AAE8MXI2-F1
#
_entry.id   AF-A0AAE8MXI2-F1
#
_cell.length_a   1.000
_cell.length_b   1.000
_cell.length_c   1.000
_cell.angle_alpha   90.00
_cell.angle_beta   90.00
_cell.angle_gamma   90.00
#
_symmetry.space_group_name_H-M   'P 1'
#
loop_
_entity.id
_entity.type
_entity.pdbx_description
1 polymer ?
#
loop_
_entity_poly.entity_id
_entity_poly.type
_entity_poly.pdbx_seq_one_letter_code
_entity_poly.pdbx_strand_id
1 'polypeptide(L)'
;MPASSNNTSLTEISAPDRRRFVIHAALLRLIEPVRGDPTRTPLDDDPKGDLLGGQQLKQKFLDSFALICSTSGSGAETASAVCLEQHEPAARAILRVARNHGLTREVLSGLEGVLRILQIVAKKEKSSMQAEPEILRLVVELDRDRIKSMAEKVWKGEFRDILREAHSKLLSGQARPEIWTKSEFRPWLEKCPFMGPSPRTWSPATMVVLVNWASQARWDYSEQFRGLLGLSRTQQPPWLNSLYKIARYHAAIKSMVKLAVKQADVFEGIQIREVKPTKPYKFHLPPEGAPLQTAVKNLVREDWAVTMEQLERRLKTHDAEAELRKACKRELTLHAEMQLVVFYEGNPSLTPRLPFIGTSKKACFLCNEYLLRHPLKLKVSACHQKIYQSWMPPPYYPAPGQFKSKPFIKLSKGIESLTKNELKTALNAPPRTKNQDSTAGPSLTITATVSIGLRS
;
A
#
# COMPACT_ATOMS: atom_id res chain seq x y z
N MET A 1 -29.47 -6.39 -31.89
CA MET A 1 -29.52 -4.91 -31.85
C MET A 1 -28.47 -4.43 -30.87
N PRO A 2 -27.51 -3.59 -31.27
CA PRO A 2 -26.49 -3.12 -30.34
C PRO A 2 -27.13 -2.13 -29.36
N ALA A 3 -26.99 -2.41 -28.07
CA ALA A 3 -27.43 -1.53 -27.00
C ALA A 3 -26.74 -0.16 -27.17
N SER A 4 -27.55 0.90 -27.27
CA SER A 4 -27.08 2.28 -27.30
C SER A 4 -26.25 2.56 -26.05
N SER A 5 -24.94 2.71 -26.22
CA SER A 5 -24.07 3.25 -25.18
C SER A 5 -24.50 4.69 -24.90
N ASN A 6 -25.27 4.90 -23.83
CA ASN A 6 -25.43 6.23 -23.26
C ASN A 6 -24.03 6.71 -22.86
N ASN A 7 -23.46 7.55 -23.72
CA ASN A 7 -22.12 8.09 -23.58
C ASN A 7 -22.17 9.21 -22.52
N THR A 8 -22.41 8.85 -21.26
CA THR A 8 -22.25 9.78 -20.14
C THR A 8 -20.79 10.16 -20.05
N SER A 9 -20.47 11.40 -20.41
CA SER A 9 -19.10 11.92 -20.35
C SER A 9 -18.62 12.00 -18.90
N LEU A 10 -17.41 11.50 -18.66
CA LEU A 10 -16.71 11.64 -17.39
C LEU A 10 -16.64 13.13 -17.00
N THR A 11 -17.05 13.47 -15.78
CA THR A 11 -17.15 14.83 -15.28
C THR A 11 -16.18 15.06 -14.12
N GLU A 12 -15.41 16.13 -14.20
CA GLU A 12 -14.50 16.55 -13.15
C GLU A 12 -15.25 17.16 -11.95
N ILE A 13 -14.66 17.06 -10.76
CA ILE A 13 -15.15 17.80 -9.59
C ILE A 13 -15.05 19.31 -9.87
N SER A 14 -16.07 20.07 -9.47
CA SER A 14 -16.10 21.53 -9.68
C SER A 14 -14.88 22.20 -9.06
N ALA A 15 -14.37 23.28 -9.67
CA ALA A 15 -13.20 23.98 -9.16
C ALA A 15 -13.39 24.50 -7.71
N PRO A 16 -14.56 25.05 -7.31
CA PRO A 16 -14.82 25.44 -5.92
C PRO A 16 -14.79 24.25 -4.94
N ASP A 17 -15.48 23.14 -5.27
CA ASP A 17 -15.53 21.98 -4.38
C ASP A 17 -14.16 21.32 -4.23
N ARG A 18 -13.43 21.20 -5.33
CA ARG A 18 -12.05 20.70 -5.32
C ARG A 18 -11.16 21.58 -4.46
N ARG A 19 -11.23 22.90 -4.60
CA ARG A 19 -10.42 23.84 -3.81
C ARG A 19 -10.71 23.69 -2.31
N ARG A 20 -12.00 23.67 -1.96
CA ARG A 20 -12.46 23.47 -0.58
C ARG A 20 -11.91 22.18 0.01
N PHE A 21 -12.06 21.06 -0.70
CA PHE A 21 -11.53 19.77 -0.28
C PHE A 21 -10.01 19.78 -0.07
N VAL A 22 -9.25 20.32 -1.03
CA VAL A 22 -7.77 20.36 -0.94
C VAL A 22 -7.31 21.20 0.25
N ILE A 23 -7.96 22.34 0.52
CA ILE A 23 -7.67 23.17 1.70
C ILE A 23 -7.86 22.35 2.99
N HIS A 24 -9.02 21.71 3.16
CA HIS A 24 -9.30 20.97 4.39
C HIS A 24 -8.42 19.74 4.56
N ALA A 25 -8.11 19.01 3.48
CA ALA A 25 -7.20 17.87 3.52
C ALA A 25 -5.75 18.29 3.81
N ALA A 26 -5.30 19.41 3.23
CA ALA A 26 -3.98 19.97 3.50
C ALA A 26 -3.86 20.44 4.95
N LEU A 27 -4.85 21.18 5.46
CA LEU A 27 -4.92 21.64 6.84
C LEU A 27 -4.93 20.46 7.82
N LEU A 28 -5.75 19.45 7.57
CA LEU A 28 -5.82 18.26 8.43
C LEU A 28 -4.45 17.56 8.53
N ARG A 29 -3.72 17.44 7.41
CA ARG A 29 -2.37 16.88 7.40
C ARG A 29 -1.35 17.76 8.11
N LEU A 30 -1.46 19.09 8.00
CA LEU A 30 -0.58 20.05 8.68
C LEU A 30 -0.75 19.96 10.21
N ILE A 31 -2.00 19.85 10.68
CA ILE A 31 -2.30 19.65 12.11
C ILE A 31 -1.70 18.32 12.59
N GLU A 32 -2.04 17.23 11.88
CA GLU A 32 -1.54 15.90 12.20
C GLU A 32 -1.65 14.94 11.00
N PRO A 33 -0.52 14.47 10.45
CA PRO A 33 -0.47 13.68 9.20
C PRO A 33 -1.12 12.29 9.28
N VAL A 34 -1.37 11.75 10.48
CA VAL A 34 -1.88 10.38 10.71
C VAL A 34 -3.24 10.36 11.42
N ARG A 35 -4.17 9.52 10.96
CA ARG A 35 -5.56 9.40 11.43
C ARG A 35 -5.83 8.13 12.27
N GLY A 36 -4.85 7.71 13.06
CA GLY A 36 -4.91 6.51 13.90
C GLY A 36 -3.93 5.42 13.47
N ASP A 37 -4.09 4.22 14.02
CA ASP A 37 -3.17 3.11 13.82
C ASP A 37 -3.33 2.44 12.45
N PRO A 38 -2.24 2.00 11.82
CA PRO A 38 -2.29 1.38 10.51
C PRO A 38 -2.88 -0.03 10.60
N THR A 39 -3.85 -0.37 9.75
CA THR A 39 -4.51 -1.69 9.80
C THR A 39 -3.65 -2.81 9.20
N ARG A 40 -3.87 -4.06 9.62
CA ARG A 40 -3.06 -5.24 9.23
C ARG A 40 -3.27 -5.61 7.76
N THR A 41 -2.21 -6.01 7.07
CA THR A 41 -2.28 -6.59 5.71
C THR A 41 -2.02 -8.10 5.74
N PRO A 42 -2.77 -8.93 4.99
CA PRO A 42 -2.57 -10.38 4.95
C PRO A 42 -1.20 -10.82 4.44
N LEU A 43 -0.48 -9.96 3.71
CA LEU A 43 0.89 -10.24 3.26
C LEU A 43 1.92 -10.26 4.40
N ASP A 44 1.56 -9.79 5.58
CA ASP A 44 2.43 -9.85 6.76
C ASP A 44 2.33 -11.15 7.55
N ASP A 45 1.33 -11.97 7.22
CA ASP A 45 1.06 -13.26 7.87
C ASP A 45 2.03 -14.33 7.36
N ASP A 46 2.30 -15.32 8.21
CA ASP A 46 3.10 -16.48 7.84
C ASP A 46 2.48 -17.18 6.61
N PRO A 47 3.23 -17.34 5.50
CA PRO A 47 2.72 -18.02 4.31
C PRO A 47 2.40 -19.51 4.54
N LYS A 48 2.93 -20.14 5.59
CA LYS A 48 2.67 -21.54 5.95
C LYS A 48 1.32 -21.74 6.66
N GLY A 49 0.62 -20.66 7.04
CA GLY A 49 -0.70 -20.76 7.65
C GLY A 49 -1.73 -21.41 6.71
N ASP A 50 -2.47 -22.39 7.22
CA ASP A 50 -3.35 -23.25 6.42
C ASP A 50 -4.84 -22.91 6.41
N LEU A 51 -5.29 -21.97 7.24
CA LEU A 51 -6.71 -21.69 7.45
C LEU A 51 -7.19 -20.45 6.68
N LEU A 52 -7.08 -20.45 5.35
CA LEU A 52 -7.68 -19.40 4.52
C LEU A 52 -8.87 -19.93 3.73
N GLY A 53 -10.03 -19.30 3.92
CA GLY A 53 -11.21 -19.55 3.09
C GLY A 53 -10.98 -19.10 1.64
N GLY A 54 -11.80 -19.60 0.71
CA GLY A 54 -11.60 -19.35 -0.72
C GLY A 54 -11.57 -17.86 -1.10
N GLN A 55 -12.37 -17.04 -0.44
CA GLN A 55 -12.38 -15.58 -0.62
C GLN A 55 -11.09 -14.91 -0.12
N GLN A 56 -10.55 -15.35 1.03
CA GLN A 56 -9.32 -14.80 1.60
C GLN A 56 -8.10 -15.15 0.73
N LEU A 57 -8.09 -16.32 0.11
CA LEU A 57 -7.06 -16.69 -0.88
C LEU A 57 -7.06 -15.73 -2.08
N LYS A 58 -8.25 -15.39 -2.63
CA LYS A 58 -8.36 -14.41 -3.73
C LYS A 58 -7.90 -13.01 -3.31
N GLN A 59 -8.25 -12.57 -2.10
CA GLN A 59 -7.80 -11.28 -1.57
C GLN A 59 -6.28 -11.22 -1.41
N LYS A 60 -5.67 -12.25 -0.80
CA LYS A 60 -4.21 -12.33 -0.63
C LYS A 60 -3.50 -12.43 -1.96
N PHE A 61 -4.06 -13.15 -2.94
CA PHE A 61 -3.57 -13.17 -4.31
C PHE A 61 -3.61 -11.78 -4.96
N LEU A 62 -4.69 -11.02 -4.81
CA LEU A 62 -4.79 -9.67 -5.37
C LEU A 62 -3.77 -8.71 -4.77
N ASP A 63 -3.55 -8.74 -3.45
CA ASP A 63 -2.48 -7.96 -2.80
C ASP A 63 -1.09 -8.42 -3.28
N SER A 64 -0.89 -9.73 -3.44
CA SER A 64 0.38 -10.32 -3.92
C SER A 64 0.68 -9.88 -5.35
N PHE A 65 -0.33 -9.90 -6.23
CA PHE A 65 -0.20 -9.49 -7.61
C PHE A 65 0.01 -7.97 -7.71
N ALA A 66 -0.71 -7.19 -6.89
CA ALA A 66 -0.51 -5.75 -6.81
C ALA A 66 0.94 -5.42 -6.39
N LEU A 67 1.50 -6.12 -5.38
CA LEU A 67 2.88 -5.95 -4.94
C LEU A 67 3.88 -6.04 -6.10
N ILE A 68 3.80 -7.09 -6.92
CA ILE A 68 4.73 -7.31 -8.03
C ILE A 68 4.49 -6.39 -9.23
N CYS A 69 3.35 -5.67 -9.28
CA CYS A 69 3.10 -4.62 -10.27
C CYS A 69 3.83 -3.29 -9.95
N SER A 70 4.30 -3.11 -8.71
CA SER A 70 4.87 -1.85 -8.19
C SER A 70 6.39 -1.79 -8.33
N THR A 71 6.87 -1.86 -9.58
CA THR A 71 8.25 -2.16 -9.97
C THR A 71 9.25 -0.99 -9.94
N SER A 72 9.16 -0.03 -9.01
CA SER A 72 10.18 1.04 -8.90
C SER A 72 10.81 1.16 -7.52
N GLY A 73 12.02 1.74 -7.50
CA GLY A 73 12.72 2.12 -6.26
C GLY A 73 11.95 3.15 -5.42
N SER A 74 11.03 3.90 -6.02
CA SER A 74 10.14 4.86 -5.36
C SER A 74 8.69 4.38 -5.42
N GLY A 75 8.23 3.68 -4.38
CA GLY A 75 6.87 3.15 -4.40
C GLY A 75 5.75 4.21 -4.42
N ALA A 76 6.04 5.51 -4.36
CA ALA A 76 5.04 6.56 -4.59
C ALA A 76 4.71 6.70 -6.09
N GLU A 77 5.69 6.44 -6.95
CA GLU A 77 5.55 6.49 -8.41
C GLU A 77 4.84 5.24 -8.95
N THR A 78 5.01 4.08 -8.32
CA THR A 78 4.53 2.81 -8.89
C THR A 78 3.47 2.11 -8.06
N ALA A 79 2.84 2.82 -7.12
CA ALA A 79 1.69 2.27 -6.41
C ALA A 79 0.67 1.73 -7.42
N SER A 80 0.18 0.53 -7.13
CA SER A 80 -0.63 -0.28 -8.02
C SER A 80 -1.77 -0.93 -7.26
N ALA A 81 -2.87 -1.13 -7.97
CA ALA A 81 -4.09 -1.70 -7.47
C ALA A 81 -4.62 -2.74 -8.47
N VAL A 82 -5.19 -3.83 -7.98
CA VAL A 82 -5.64 -4.96 -8.83
C VAL A 82 -7.01 -5.44 -8.37
N CYS A 83 -7.90 -5.68 -9.34
CA CYS A 83 -9.18 -6.37 -9.13
C CYS A 83 -9.23 -7.67 -9.95
N LEU A 84 -10.02 -8.63 -9.47
CA LEU A 84 -10.33 -9.86 -10.18
C LEU A 84 -11.77 -9.80 -10.71
N GLU A 85 -11.92 -9.68 -12.02
CA GLU A 85 -13.20 -9.79 -12.70
C GLU A 85 -13.46 -11.27 -13.01
N GLN A 86 -14.52 -11.82 -12.42
CA GLN A 86 -14.96 -13.19 -12.66
C GLN A 86 -16.49 -13.18 -12.68
N HIS A 87 -17.05 -13.01 -13.88
CA HIS A 87 -18.48 -12.74 -14.07
C HIS A 87 -19.30 -14.00 -14.29
N GLU A 88 -18.77 -15.05 -14.91
CA GLU A 88 -19.47 -16.34 -15.02
C GLU A 88 -18.44 -17.48 -14.96
N PRO A 89 -18.81 -18.70 -14.55
CA PRO A 89 -17.90 -19.83 -14.46
C PRO A 89 -17.16 -20.13 -15.77
N ALA A 90 -17.79 -19.88 -16.92
CA ALA A 90 -17.21 -20.09 -18.25
C ALA A 90 -16.47 -18.85 -18.80
N ALA A 91 -16.59 -17.69 -18.15
CA ALA A 91 -15.95 -16.47 -18.59
C ALA A 91 -14.51 -16.41 -18.08
N ARG A 92 -13.56 -16.12 -18.98
CA ARG A 92 -12.15 -15.94 -18.62
C ARG A 92 -12.01 -14.84 -17.56
N ALA A 93 -11.30 -15.14 -16.49
CA ALA A 93 -11.03 -14.15 -15.46
C ALA A 93 -10.13 -13.03 -15.99
N ILE A 94 -10.33 -11.80 -15.50
CA ILE A 94 -9.47 -10.66 -15.84
C ILE A 94 -8.87 -10.07 -14.57
N LEU A 95 -7.54 -9.94 -14.57
CA LEU A 95 -6.80 -9.09 -13.64
C LEU A 95 -6.79 -7.67 -14.18
N ARG A 96 -7.68 -6.84 -13.65
CA ARG A 96 -7.72 -5.42 -13.96
C ARG A 96 -6.69 -4.69 -13.12
N VAL A 97 -5.65 -4.15 -13.74
CA VAL A 97 -4.51 -3.53 -13.06
C VAL A 97 -4.50 -2.02 -13.30
N ALA A 98 -4.44 -1.25 -12.24
CA ALA A 98 -4.15 0.19 -12.28
C ALA A 98 -2.79 0.47 -11.65
N ARG A 99 -2.06 1.45 -12.19
CA ARG A 99 -0.77 1.91 -11.67
C ARG A 99 -0.65 3.40 -11.90
N ASN A 100 -0.16 4.15 -10.91
CA ASN A 100 -0.12 5.63 -10.97
C ASN A 100 0.53 6.20 -12.25
N HIS A 101 1.56 5.54 -12.78
CA HIS A 101 2.25 5.95 -14.02
C HIS A 101 2.14 4.91 -15.16
N GLY A 102 1.13 4.02 -15.08
CA GLY A 102 0.89 2.99 -16.08
C GLY A 102 1.92 1.84 -16.09
N LEU A 103 1.68 0.85 -16.94
CA LEU A 103 2.54 -0.31 -17.16
C LEU A 103 3.31 -0.15 -18.47
N THR A 104 4.62 -0.41 -18.43
CA THR A 104 5.41 -0.54 -19.66
C THR A 104 5.20 -1.93 -20.27
N ARG A 105 5.57 -2.12 -21.54
CA ARG A 105 5.44 -3.42 -22.22
C ARG A 105 6.30 -4.49 -21.56
N GLU A 106 7.48 -4.10 -21.09
CA GLU A 106 8.45 -4.99 -20.44
C GLU A 106 7.89 -5.50 -19.11
N VAL A 107 7.32 -4.60 -18.30
CA VAL A 107 6.66 -4.96 -17.04
C VAL A 107 5.46 -5.87 -17.30
N LEU A 108 4.61 -5.53 -18.29
CA LEU A 108 3.46 -6.35 -18.65
C LEU A 108 3.89 -7.77 -19.09
N SER A 109 4.90 -7.89 -19.93
CA SER A 109 5.43 -9.18 -20.39
C SER A 109 5.95 -10.05 -19.23
N GLY A 110 6.65 -9.44 -18.26
CA GLY A 110 7.10 -10.16 -17.07
C GLY A 110 5.94 -10.61 -16.16
N LEU A 111 4.91 -9.78 -15.98
CA LEU A 111 3.70 -10.14 -15.23
C LEU A 111 2.92 -11.26 -15.93
N GLU A 112 2.80 -11.22 -17.25
CA GLU A 112 2.22 -12.30 -18.05
C GLU A 112 3.04 -13.59 -17.93
N GLY A 113 4.37 -13.50 -17.83
CA GLY A 113 5.24 -14.63 -17.52
C GLY A 113 4.91 -15.31 -16.19
N VAL A 114 4.70 -14.51 -15.13
CA VAL A 114 4.23 -15.02 -13.83
C VAL A 114 2.87 -15.70 -13.99
N LEU A 115 1.93 -15.06 -14.68
CA LEU A 115 0.58 -15.58 -14.87
C LEU A 115 0.58 -16.91 -15.65
N ARG A 116 1.42 -17.05 -16.69
CA ARG A 116 1.58 -18.30 -17.45
C ARG A 116 2.03 -19.45 -16.55
N ILE A 117 2.98 -19.23 -15.63
CA ILE A 117 3.41 -20.28 -14.70
C ILE A 117 2.26 -20.67 -13.77
N LEU A 118 1.49 -19.71 -13.26
CA LEU A 118 0.32 -19.99 -12.42
C LEU A 118 -0.75 -20.79 -13.17
N GLN A 119 -0.95 -20.53 -14.46
CA GLN A 119 -1.86 -21.32 -15.31
C GLN A 119 -1.38 -22.77 -15.48
N ILE A 120 -0.09 -23.00 -15.68
CA ILE A 120 0.50 -24.35 -15.75
C ILE A 120 0.31 -25.09 -14.40
N VAL A 121 0.49 -24.39 -13.27
CA VAL A 121 0.22 -24.95 -11.93
C VAL A 121 -1.25 -25.31 -11.77
N ALA A 122 -2.17 -24.43 -12.19
CA ALA A 122 -3.61 -24.67 -12.10
C ALA A 122 -4.05 -25.90 -12.92
N LYS A 123 -3.41 -26.14 -14.07
CA LYS A 123 -3.60 -27.34 -14.89
C LYS A 123 -2.95 -28.60 -14.32
N LYS A 124 -2.26 -28.51 -13.17
CA LYS A 124 -1.51 -29.59 -12.53
C LYS A 124 -0.34 -30.13 -13.37
N GLU A 125 0.13 -29.36 -14.35
CA GLU A 125 1.28 -29.69 -15.19
C GLU A 125 2.62 -29.35 -14.51
N LYS A 126 2.59 -28.52 -13.47
CA LYS A 126 3.77 -28.14 -12.67
C LYS A 126 3.43 -28.10 -11.19
N SER A 127 4.28 -28.69 -10.36
CA SER A 127 4.11 -28.67 -8.90
C SER A 127 4.45 -27.31 -8.30
N SER A 128 3.92 -27.02 -7.11
CA SER A 128 4.27 -25.79 -6.37
C SER A 128 5.77 -25.66 -6.13
N MET A 129 6.46 -26.77 -5.79
CA MET A 129 7.89 -26.77 -5.51
C MET A 129 8.74 -26.37 -6.72
N GLN A 130 8.27 -26.67 -7.93
CA GLN A 130 8.93 -26.29 -9.18
C GLN A 130 8.55 -24.86 -9.61
N ALA A 131 7.30 -24.47 -9.42
CA ALA A 131 6.79 -23.18 -9.87
C ALA A 131 7.30 -22.00 -9.03
N GLU A 132 7.37 -22.13 -7.71
CA GLU A 132 7.73 -21.03 -6.82
C GLU A 132 9.13 -20.45 -7.12
N PRO A 133 10.21 -21.24 -7.31
CA PRO A 133 11.52 -20.70 -7.67
C PRO A 133 11.55 -20.01 -9.03
N GLU A 134 10.80 -20.49 -10.02
CA GLU A 134 10.71 -19.87 -11.34
C GLU A 134 10.00 -18.51 -11.27
N ILE A 135 8.87 -18.45 -10.56
CA ILE A 135 8.15 -17.19 -10.32
C ILE A 135 9.04 -16.22 -9.55
N LEU A 136 9.79 -16.68 -8.55
CA LEU A 136 10.70 -15.84 -7.77
C LEU A 136 11.75 -15.17 -8.65
N ARG A 137 12.33 -15.88 -9.63
CA ARG A 137 13.27 -15.28 -10.59
C ARG A 137 12.61 -14.16 -11.39
N LEU A 138 11.41 -14.41 -11.94
CA LEU A 138 10.67 -13.38 -12.69
C LEU A 138 10.33 -12.16 -11.83
N VAL A 139 9.90 -12.38 -10.58
CA VAL A 139 9.56 -11.30 -9.64
C VAL A 139 10.79 -10.48 -9.24
N VAL A 140 11.95 -11.13 -9.05
CA VAL A 140 13.21 -10.44 -8.77
C VAL A 140 13.66 -9.59 -9.96
N GLU A 141 13.50 -10.07 -11.19
CA GLU A 141 13.78 -9.27 -12.39
C GLU A 141 12.83 -8.07 -12.50
N LEU A 142 11.53 -8.30 -12.28
CA LEU A 142 10.50 -7.26 -12.33
C LEU A 142 10.76 -6.14 -11.32
N ASP A 143 11.12 -6.48 -10.07
CA ASP A 143 11.19 -5.52 -8.96
C ASP A 143 12.63 -5.32 -8.42
N ARG A 144 13.61 -5.53 -9.29
CA ARG A 144 15.05 -5.50 -8.98
C ARG A 144 15.46 -4.24 -8.24
N ASP A 145 15.05 -3.08 -8.74
CA ASP A 145 15.46 -1.78 -8.20
C ASP A 145 14.91 -1.54 -6.79
N ARG A 146 13.67 -2.00 -6.53
CA ARG A 146 13.06 -1.87 -5.21
C ARG A 146 13.69 -2.83 -4.21
N ILE A 147 13.92 -4.08 -4.60
CA ILE A 147 14.61 -5.07 -3.76
C ILE A 147 16.01 -4.56 -3.42
N LYS A 148 16.75 -4.06 -4.42
CA LYS A 148 18.06 -3.45 -4.25
C LYS A 148 18.02 -2.23 -3.32
N SER A 149 17.09 -1.30 -3.52
CA SER A 149 16.91 -0.13 -2.65
C SER A 149 16.65 -0.52 -1.19
N MET A 150 15.83 -1.56 -0.96
CA MET A 150 15.58 -2.08 0.39
C MET A 150 16.82 -2.76 0.97
N ALA A 151 17.54 -3.54 0.17
CA ALA A 151 18.78 -4.17 0.57
C ALA A 151 19.85 -3.13 0.95
N GLU A 152 19.98 -2.04 0.21
CA GLU A 152 20.88 -0.94 0.54
C GLU A 152 20.51 -0.26 1.87
N LYS A 153 19.21 -0.14 2.19
CA LYS A 153 18.76 0.37 3.50
C LYS A 153 19.09 -0.59 4.63
N VAL A 154 19.04 -1.89 4.38
CA VAL A 154 19.52 -2.90 5.34
C VAL A 154 21.02 -2.77 5.54
N TRP A 155 21.77 -2.70 4.44
CA TRP A 155 23.23 -2.64 4.45
C TRP A 155 23.80 -1.37 5.09
N LYS A 156 23.20 -0.20 4.84
CA LYS A 156 23.65 1.07 5.42
C LYS A 156 23.34 1.20 6.92
N GLY A 157 22.44 0.38 7.45
CA GLY A 157 22.18 0.37 8.88
C GLY A 157 23.34 -0.27 9.66
N GLU A 158 23.29 -0.18 10.98
CA GLU A 158 24.20 -0.88 11.92
C GLU A 158 24.15 -2.41 11.78
N PHE A 159 23.27 -2.94 10.93
CA PHE A 159 23.02 -4.36 10.73
C PHE A 159 24.29 -5.17 10.46
N ARG A 160 25.22 -4.69 9.62
CA ARG A 160 26.42 -5.48 9.27
C ARG A 160 27.36 -5.65 10.46
N ASP A 161 27.54 -4.59 11.25
CA ASP A 161 28.41 -4.62 12.41
C ASP A 161 27.76 -5.43 13.55
N ILE A 162 26.45 -5.24 13.78
CA ILE A 162 25.68 -6.07 14.71
C ILE A 162 25.75 -7.55 14.29
N LEU A 163 25.58 -7.86 13.00
CA LEU A 163 25.66 -9.22 12.49
C LEU A 163 27.06 -9.81 12.66
N ARG A 164 28.12 -9.04 12.40
CA ARG A 164 29.52 -9.50 12.58
C ARG A 164 29.83 -9.74 14.05
N GLU A 165 29.44 -8.83 14.93
CA GLU A 165 29.61 -8.98 16.38
C GLU A 165 28.83 -10.19 16.89
N ALA A 166 27.58 -10.34 16.47
CA ALA A 166 26.75 -11.48 16.83
C ALA A 166 27.32 -12.81 16.32
N HIS A 167 27.85 -12.83 15.08
CA HIS A 167 28.55 -13.98 14.53
C HIS A 167 29.82 -14.31 15.31
N SER A 168 30.59 -13.30 15.75
CA SER A 168 31.78 -13.49 16.59
C SER A 168 31.42 -14.08 17.97
N LYS A 169 30.41 -13.53 18.64
CA LYS A 169 29.88 -14.06 19.93
C LYS A 169 29.36 -15.50 19.79
N LEU A 170 28.81 -15.82 18.61
CA LEU A 170 28.34 -17.15 18.28
C LEU A 170 29.50 -18.14 18.09
N LEU A 171 30.58 -17.73 17.43
CA LEU A 171 31.80 -18.56 17.26
C LEU A 171 32.58 -18.75 18.57
N SER A 172 32.58 -17.77 19.47
CA SER A 172 33.28 -17.83 20.76
C SER A 172 32.53 -18.61 21.85
N GLY A 173 31.35 -19.17 21.54
CA GLY A 173 30.53 -19.92 22.51
C GLY A 173 29.86 -19.04 23.57
N GLN A 174 29.87 -17.72 23.40
CA GLN A 174 29.28 -16.74 24.33
C GLN A 174 27.78 -16.49 24.07
N ALA A 175 27.20 -17.11 23.03
CA ALA A 175 25.77 -17.02 22.72
C ALA A 175 24.96 -18.00 23.60
N ARG A 176 23.76 -17.56 24.03
CA ARG A 176 22.88 -18.38 24.87
C ARG A 176 22.47 -19.70 24.19
N PRO A 177 22.45 -20.85 24.89
CA PRO A 177 22.04 -22.13 24.33
C PRO A 177 20.64 -22.12 23.70
N GLU A 178 19.71 -21.30 24.22
CA GLU A 178 18.33 -21.23 23.68
C GLU A 178 18.25 -20.65 22.26
N ILE A 179 19.24 -19.84 21.84
CA ILE A 179 19.33 -19.30 20.47
C ILE A 179 19.57 -20.45 19.45
N TRP A 180 20.14 -21.56 19.91
CA TRP A 180 20.47 -22.75 19.12
C TRP A 180 19.37 -23.81 19.05
N THR A 181 18.16 -23.50 19.54
CA THR A 181 17.03 -24.46 19.57
C THR A 181 16.71 -25.10 18.21
N LYS A 182 17.17 -24.53 17.10
CA LYS A 182 17.10 -25.13 15.76
C LYS A 182 18.50 -25.38 15.20
N SER A 183 18.82 -26.65 14.92
CA SER A 183 20.11 -27.08 14.36
C SER A 183 20.47 -26.40 13.03
N GLU A 184 19.46 -26.00 12.24
CA GLU A 184 19.64 -25.34 10.93
C GLU A 184 19.92 -23.82 11.02
N PHE A 185 19.80 -23.20 12.20
CA PHE A 185 19.92 -21.75 12.36
C PHE A 185 21.33 -21.21 12.05
N ARG A 186 22.38 -21.91 12.49
CA ARG A 186 23.78 -21.52 12.20
C ARG A 186 24.11 -21.64 10.70
N PRO A 187 23.89 -22.79 10.03
CA PRO A 187 24.10 -22.88 8.59
C PRO A 187 23.30 -21.85 7.78
N TRP A 188 22.12 -21.46 8.27
CA TRP A 188 21.32 -20.39 7.67
C TRP A 188 21.98 -19.00 7.83
N LEU A 189 22.50 -18.69 9.02
CA LEU A 189 23.16 -17.42 9.30
C LEU A 189 24.43 -17.23 8.45
N GLU A 190 25.23 -18.28 8.29
CA GLU A 190 26.45 -18.29 7.47
C GLU A 190 26.16 -18.02 5.98
N LYS A 191 24.94 -18.31 5.51
CA LYS A 191 24.46 -18.04 4.14
C LYS A 191 23.89 -16.63 3.97
N CYS A 192 24.01 -15.75 4.98
CA CYS A 192 23.50 -14.38 4.90
C CYS A 192 24.15 -13.60 3.75
N PRO A 193 23.39 -13.12 2.76
CA PRO A 193 23.94 -12.39 1.61
C PRO A 193 24.70 -11.11 2.00
N PHE A 194 24.37 -10.53 3.16
CA PHE A 194 25.00 -9.32 3.66
C PHE A 194 26.39 -9.56 4.30
N MET A 195 26.87 -10.80 4.37
CA MET A 195 28.28 -11.07 4.73
C MET A 195 29.24 -10.88 3.54
N GLY A 196 28.71 -10.89 2.32
CA GLY A 196 29.47 -10.73 1.07
C GLY A 196 29.61 -9.28 0.60
N PRO A 197 29.63 -9.03 -0.73
CA PRO A 197 29.81 -7.70 -1.30
C PRO A 197 28.57 -6.81 -1.11
N SER A 198 28.75 -5.50 -1.30
CA SER A 198 27.69 -4.51 -1.19
C SER A 198 26.49 -4.81 -2.11
N PRO A 199 25.23 -4.53 -1.68
CA PRO A 199 24.05 -4.67 -2.53
C PRO A 199 24.10 -3.95 -3.87
N ARG A 200 24.98 -2.94 -4.00
CA ARG A 200 25.20 -2.21 -5.26
C ARG A 200 25.62 -3.13 -6.41
N THR A 201 26.35 -4.20 -6.13
CA THR A 201 26.89 -5.14 -7.13
C THR A 201 26.09 -6.43 -7.26
N TRP A 202 24.97 -6.56 -6.56
CA TRP A 202 24.20 -7.81 -6.54
C TRP A 202 23.58 -8.13 -7.90
N SER A 203 23.75 -9.40 -8.29
CA SER A 203 23.05 -10.00 -9.41
C SER A 203 21.62 -10.39 -9.00
N PRO A 204 20.72 -10.62 -9.98
CA PRO A 204 19.41 -11.17 -9.69
C PRO A 204 19.46 -12.50 -8.91
N ALA A 205 20.45 -13.36 -9.18
CA ALA A 205 20.64 -14.59 -8.42
C ALA A 205 20.90 -14.33 -6.92
N THR A 206 21.74 -13.35 -6.58
CA THR A 206 21.95 -12.95 -5.18
C THR A 206 20.67 -12.40 -4.54
N MET A 207 19.85 -11.66 -5.30
CA MET A 207 18.57 -11.13 -4.81
C MET A 207 17.53 -12.25 -4.57
N VAL A 208 17.53 -13.32 -5.37
CA VAL A 208 16.73 -14.52 -5.09
C VAL A 208 17.12 -15.15 -3.75
N VAL A 209 18.43 -15.31 -3.50
CA VAL A 209 18.94 -15.81 -2.21
C VAL A 209 18.50 -14.90 -1.06
N LEU A 210 18.60 -13.57 -1.25
CA LEU A 210 18.15 -12.59 -0.28
C LEU A 210 16.66 -12.72 0.06
N VAL A 211 15.78 -12.86 -0.92
CA VAL A 211 14.33 -12.97 -0.67
C VAL A 211 14.03 -14.19 0.19
N ASN A 212 14.63 -15.33 -0.12
CA ASN A 212 14.48 -16.56 0.66
C ASN A 212 15.06 -16.42 2.06
N TRP A 213 16.26 -15.86 2.18
CA TRP A 213 16.92 -15.63 3.47
C TRP A 213 16.12 -14.68 4.36
N ALA A 214 15.63 -13.57 3.81
CA ALA A 214 14.79 -12.61 4.51
C ALA A 214 13.44 -13.21 4.96
N SER A 215 12.86 -14.09 4.15
CA SER A 215 11.67 -14.86 4.52
C SER A 215 11.93 -15.73 5.75
N GLN A 216 13.03 -16.50 5.74
CA GLN A 216 13.40 -17.36 6.86
C GLN A 216 13.72 -16.53 8.12
N ALA A 217 14.42 -15.39 7.98
CA ALA A 217 14.65 -14.45 9.08
C ALA A 217 13.34 -13.98 9.73
N ARG A 218 12.28 -13.82 8.93
CA ARG A 218 11.01 -13.25 9.36
C ARG A 218 10.06 -14.28 9.98
N TRP A 219 9.97 -15.47 9.42
CA TRP A 219 8.93 -16.45 9.82
C TRP A 219 9.51 -17.70 10.46
N ASP A 220 10.66 -18.19 10.01
CA ASP A 220 11.22 -19.45 10.51
C ASP A 220 12.13 -19.24 11.72
N TYR A 221 12.86 -18.14 11.74
CA TYR A 221 13.90 -17.83 12.74
C TYR A 221 13.68 -16.50 13.46
N SER A 222 12.45 -15.96 13.49
CA SER A 222 12.18 -14.62 14.02
C SER A 222 12.72 -14.38 15.44
N GLU A 223 12.43 -15.31 16.36
CA GLU A 223 12.84 -15.17 17.77
C GLU A 223 14.36 -15.31 17.91
N GLN A 224 14.97 -16.32 17.26
CA GLN A 224 16.42 -16.54 17.29
C GLN A 224 17.17 -15.34 16.67
N PHE A 225 16.70 -14.85 15.51
CA PHE A 225 17.30 -13.73 14.81
C PHE A 225 17.20 -12.44 15.60
N ARG A 226 16.05 -12.15 16.24
CA ARG A 226 15.91 -10.97 17.11
C ARG A 226 16.77 -11.07 18.37
N GLY A 227 16.78 -12.24 19.02
CA GLY A 227 17.61 -12.50 20.18
C GLY A 227 19.11 -12.34 19.88
N LEU A 228 19.56 -12.86 18.73
CA LEU A 228 20.93 -12.73 18.24
C LEU A 228 21.34 -11.26 18.07
N LEU A 229 20.43 -10.40 17.62
CA LEU A 229 20.66 -8.99 17.38
C LEU A 229 20.44 -8.12 18.64
N GLY A 230 20.14 -8.72 19.79
CA GLY A 230 19.83 -8.00 21.03
C GLY A 230 18.55 -7.16 20.96
N LEU A 231 17.66 -7.45 20.00
CA LEU A 231 16.43 -6.69 19.80
C LEU A 231 15.31 -7.24 20.69
N SER A 232 14.66 -6.35 21.45
CA SER A 232 13.44 -6.70 22.16
C SER A 232 12.29 -7.02 21.18
N ARG A 233 11.22 -7.65 21.69
CA ARG A 233 10.01 -7.92 20.89
C ARG A 233 9.34 -6.65 20.34
N THR A 234 9.48 -5.53 21.05
CA THR A 234 8.86 -4.26 20.68
C THR A 234 9.79 -3.36 19.85
N GLN A 235 11.11 -3.61 19.88
CA GLN A 235 12.06 -2.87 19.07
C GLN A 235 11.95 -3.26 17.59
N GLN A 236 11.89 -2.23 16.74
CA GLN A 236 11.84 -2.43 15.31
C GLN A 236 12.65 -1.36 14.56
N PRO A 237 13.96 -1.58 14.39
CA PRO A 237 14.80 -0.62 13.68
C PRO A 237 14.37 -0.48 12.21
N PRO A 238 14.56 0.69 11.58
CA PRO A 238 14.12 0.94 10.20
C PRO A 238 14.69 -0.04 9.16
N TRP A 239 15.90 -0.55 9.38
CA TRP A 239 16.52 -1.55 8.51
C TRP A 239 15.76 -2.89 8.57
N LEU A 240 15.25 -3.31 9.74
CA LEU A 240 14.51 -4.56 9.91
C LEU A 240 13.18 -4.51 9.15
N ASN A 241 12.52 -3.35 9.15
CA ASN A 241 11.35 -3.11 8.29
C ASN A 241 11.67 -3.30 6.80
N SER A 242 12.87 -2.93 6.35
CA SER A 242 13.28 -3.12 4.95
C SER A 242 13.54 -4.60 4.64
N LEU A 243 14.17 -5.33 5.56
CA LEU A 243 14.35 -6.77 5.46
C LEU A 243 13.01 -7.52 5.38
N TYR A 244 12.07 -7.18 6.26
CA TYR A 244 10.74 -7.82 6.26
C TYR A 244 9.91 -7.43 5.02
N LYS A 245 10.13 -6.27 4.41
CA LYS A 245 9.52 -5.93 3.12
C LYS A 245 10.05 -6.82 1.99
N ILE A 246 11.34 -7.13 2.00
CA ILE A 246 11.94 -8.08 1.05
C ILE A 246 11.33 -9.48 1.26
N ALA A 247 11.13 -9.91 2.51
CA ALA A 247 10.49 -11.18 2.83
C ALA A 247 9.07 -11.33 2.20
N ARG A 248 8.34 -10.23 1.99
CA ARG A 248 6.97 -10.27 1.45
C ARG A 248 6.89 -10.84 0.03
N TYR A 249 7.94 -10.74 -0.79
CA TYR A 249 7.92 -11.35 -2.12
C TYR A 249 7.76 -12.87 -2.03
N HIS A 250 8.43 -13.51 -1.06
CA HIS A 250 8.26 -14.96 -0.83
C HIS A 250 6.82 -15.29 -0.44
N ALA A 251 6.23 -14.56 0.51
CA ALA A 251 4.84 -14.77 0.92
C ALA A 251 3.84 -14.49 -0.22
N ALA A 252 4.11 -13.50 -1.06
CA ALA A 252 3.28 -13.20 -2.22
C ALA A 252 3.29 -14.36 -3.22
N ILE A 253 4.47 -14.90 -3.55
CA ILE A 253 4.63 -16.03 -4.48
C ILE A 253 3.91 -17.28 -3.94
N LYS A 254 4.13 -17.62 -2.67
CA LYS A 254 3.42 -18.71 -1.98
C LYS A 254 1.91 -18.56 -2.09
N SER A 255 1.39 -17.34 -1.89
CA SER A 255 -0.04 -17.06 -1.95
C SER A 255 -0.61 -17.19 -3.37
N MET A 256 0.12 -16.71 -4.38
CA MET A 256 -0.28 -16.83 -5.77
C MET A 256 -0.34 -18.30 -6.21
N VAL A 257 0.69 -19.09 -5.90
CA VAL A 257 0.74 -20.53 -6.19
C VAL A 257 -0.34 -21.28 -5.41
N LYS A 258 -0.57 -20.95 -4.13
CA LYS A 258 -1.62 -21.56 -3.30
C LYS A 258 -3.01 -21.34 -3.90
N LEU A 259 -3.32 -20.15 -4.41
CA LEU A 259 -4.60 -19.93 -5.11
C LEU A 259 -4.67 -20.77 -6.40
N ALA A 260 -3.61 -20.81 -7.21
CA ALA A 260 -3.58 -21.60 -8.45
C ALA A 260 -3.85 -23.09 -8.21
N VAL A 261 -3.29 -23.65 -7.13
CA VAL A 261 -3.53 -25.05 -6.74
C VAL A 261 -4.96 -25.27 -6.23
N LYS A 262 -5.50 -24.34 -5.43
CA LYS A 262 -6.77 -24.53 -4.72
C LYS A 262 -8.00 -24.13 -5.52
N GLN A 263 -7.86 -23.23 -6.49
CA GLN A 263 -8.96 -22.66 -7.30
C GLN A 263 -8.49 -22.50 -8.75
N ALA A 264 -8.28 -23.65 -9.41
CA ALA A 264 -7.76 -23.70 -10.78
C ALA A 264 -8.68 -22.98 -11.79
N ASP A 265 -9.98 -22.93 -11.53
CA ASP A 265 -10.99 -22.24 -12.34
C ASP A 265 -10.67 -20.76 -12.55
N VAL A 266 -10.10 -20.11 -11.53
CA VAL A 266 -9.70 -18.69 -11.62
C VAL A 266 -8.64 -18.47 -12.71
N PHE A 267 -7.81 -19.48 -12.97
CA PHE A 267 -6.67 -19.37 -13.89
C PHE A 267 -7.00 -19.87 -15.30
N GLU A 268 -8.22 -20.34 -15.56
CA GLU A 268 -8.62 -20.79 -16.89
C GLU A 268 -8.66 -19.61 -17.88
N GLY A 269 -7.60 -19.48 -18.67
CA GLY A 269 -7.46 -18.40 -19.63
C GLY A 269 -7.41 -17.00 -19.03
N ILE A 270 -7.05 -16.85 -17.74
CA ILE A 270 -6.91 -15.56 -17.06
C ILE A 270 -5.99 -14.60 -17.82
N GLN A 271 -6.36 -13.32 -17.87
CA GLN A 271 -5.59 -12.28 -18.59
C GLN A 271 -5.39 -11.02 -17.77
N ILE A 272 -4.35 -10.26 -18.11
CA ILE A 272 -4.10 -8.93 -17.55
C ILE A 272 -4.73 -7.88 -18.46
N ARG A 273 -5.40 -6.89 -17.86
CA ARG A 273 -5.87 -5.69 -18.55
C ARG A 273 -5.53 -4.45 -17.74
N GLU A 274 -4.83 -3.52 -18.36
CA GLU A 274 -4.45 -2.26 -17.74
C GLU A 274 -5.61 -1.25 -17.79
N VAL A 275 -5.80 -0.50 -16.71
CA VAL A 275 -6.51 0.79 -16.70
C VAL A 275 -5.48 1.89 -16.90
N LYS A 276 -5.64 2.68 -17.96
CA LYS A 276 -4.72 3.78 -18.25
C LYS A 276 -4.81 4.85 -17.16
N PRO A 277 -3.66 5.34 -16.65
CA PRO A 277 -3.67 6.35 -15.60
C PRO A 277 -4.25 7.66 -16.11
N THR A 278 -5.05 8.31 -15.26
CA THR A 278 -5.45 9.70 -15.48
C THR A 278 -4.23 10.61 -15.35
N LYS A 279 -4.08 11.56 -16.29
CA LYS A 279 -2.96 12.51 -16.26
C LYS A 279 -2.99 13.33 -14.97
N PRO A 280 -1.88 13.36 -14.19
CA PRO A 280 -1.77 14.27 -13.06
C PRO A 280 -1.89 15.74 -13.51
N TYR A 281 -2.30 16.62 -12.60
CA TYR A 281 -2.33 18.06 -12.87
C TYR A 281 -1.82 18.88 -11.69
N LYS A 282 -1.22 20.03 -12.01
CA LYS A 282 -0.73 20.98 -10.99
C LYS A 282 -1.90 21.71 -10.35
N PHE A 283 -1.90 21.75 -9.03
CA PHE A 283 -2.82 22.53 -8.22
C PHE A 283 -2.05 23.57 -7.40
N HIS A 284 -2.61 24.77 -7.34
CA HIS A 284 -2.18 25.82 -6.44
C HIS A 284 -3.40 26.67 -6.05
N LEU A 285 -3.32 27.30 -4.87
CA LEU A 285 -4.30 28.30 -4.47
C LEU A 285 -4.06 29.62 -5.24
N PRO A 286 -5.10 30.44 -5.52
CA PRO A 286 -4.91 31.77 -6.08
C PRO A 286 -4.02 32.63 -5.17
N PRO A 287 -3.22 33.55 -5.71
CA PRO A 287 -2.32 34.38 -4.91
C PRO A 287 -3.10 35.32 -3.97
N GLU A 288 -4.27 35.82 -4.39
CA GLU A 288 -5.09 36.72 -3.58
C GLU A 288 -5.86 35.99 -2.45
N GLY A 289 -6.21 36.74 -1.40
CA GLY A 289 -7.06 36.31 -0.29
C GLY A 289 -6.36 35.51 0.81
N ALA A 290 -7.14 35.15 1.83
CA ALA A 290 -6.68 34.39 3.00
C ALA A 290 -7.45 33.05 3.13
N PRO A 291 -7.16 32.05 2.28
CA PRO A 291 -7.91 30.80 2.25
C PRO A 291 -7.83 30.00 3.55
N LEU A 292 -6.69 29.98 4.26
CA LEU A 292 -6.60 29.35 5.58
C LEU A 292 -7.50 30.09 6.58
N GLN A 293 -7.34 31.41 6.69
CA GLN A 293 -8.11 32.21 7.63
C GLN A 293 -9.62 32.06 7.38
N THR A 294 -10.04 32.08 6.11
CA THR A 294 -11.43 31.88 5.71
C THR A 294 -11.93 30.48 6.11
N ALA A 295 -11.13 29.44 5.87
CA ALA A 295 -11.48 28.08 6.25
C ALA A 295 -11.61 27.92 7.78
N VAL A 296 -10.67 28.47 8.56
CA VAL A 296 -10.73 28.41 10.03
C VAL A 296 -11.92 29.19 10.57
N LYS A 297 -12.16 30.43 10.11
CA LYS A 297 -13.35 31.22 10.45
C LYS A 297 -14.65 30.45 10.22
N ASN A 298 -14.77 29.76 9.09
CA ASN A 298 -15.97 28.99 8.78
C ASN A 298 -16.14 27.74 9.66
N LEU A 299 -15.05 27.08 10.08
CA LEU A 299 -15.10 25.84 10.85
C LEU A 299 -15.34 26.06 12.34
N VAL A 300 -14.64 27.03 12.95
CA VAL A 300 -14.67 27.26 14.41
C VAL A 300 -15.38 28.55 14.83
N ARG A 301 -15.78 29.41 13.88
CA ARG A 301 -16.53 30.65 14.13
C ARG A 301 -15.78 31.60 15.06
N GLU A 302 -16.34 31.91 16.22
CA GLU A 302 -15.83 32.93 17.15
C GLU A 302 -14.42 32.62 17.67
N ASP A 303 -14.06 31.34 17.80
CA ASP A 303 -12.76 30.88 18.30
C ASP A 303 -11.62 30.99 17.27
N TRP A 304 -11.87 31.56 16.09
CA TRP A 304 -10.92 31.47 14.96
C TRP A 304 -9.57 32.14 15.25
N ALA A 305 -9.53 33.27 15.95
CA ALA A 305 -8.30 33.99 16.23
C ALA A 305 -7.38 33.18 17.16
N VAL A 306 -7.93 32.66 18.26
CA VAL A 306 -7.21 31.77 19.19
C VAL A 306 -6.78 30.48 18.49
N THR A 307 -7.64 29.92 17.64
CA THR A 307 -7.32 28.70 16.87
C THR A 307 -6.17 28.94 15.89
N MET A 308 -6.13 30.10 15.23
CA MET A 308 -5.02 30.47 14.33
C MET A 308 -3.70 30.60 15.09
N GLU A 309 -3.69 31.24 16.26
CA GLU A 309 -2.49 31.37 17.09
C GLU A 309 -1.96 29.99 17.55
N GLN A 310 -2.87 29.11 17.97
CA GLN A 310 -2.53 27.73 18.33
C GLN A 310 -2.01 26.92 17.13
N LEU A 311 -2.56 27.14 15.94
CA LEU A 311 -2.10 26.50 14.71
C LEU A 311 -0.69 26.96 14.34
N GLU A 312 -0.40 28.26 14.40
CA GLU A 312 0.93 28.82 14.18
C GLU A 312 1.96 28.24 15.15
N ARG A 313 1.60 28.15 16.43
CA ARG A 313 2.42 27.50 17.47
C ARG A 313 2.66 26.02 17.17
N ARG A 314 1.62 25.28 16.76
CA ARG A 314 1.70 23.86 16.38
C ARG A 314 2.63 23.65 15.19
N LEU A 315 2.55 24.52 14.19
CA LEU A 315 3.36 24.49 12.97
C LEU A 315 4.75 25.08 13.15
N LYS A 316 5.01 25.75 14.29
CA LYS A 316 6.26 26.47 14.58
C LYS A 316 6.57 27.52 13.51
N THR A 317 5.57 28.31 13.15
CA THR A 317 5.64 29.36 12.13
C THR A 317 4.89 30.60 12.59
N HIS A 318 5.21 31.77 12.02
CA HIS A 318 4.45 33.01 12.15
C HIS A 318 3.55 33.29 10.94
N ASP A 319 3.58 32.41 9.94
CA ASP A 319 2.77 32.51 8.73
C ASP A 319 2.19 31.13 8.37
N ALA A 320 1.08 30.78 9.03
CA ALA A 320 0.39 29.53 8.76
C ALA A 320 -0.27 29.51 7.36
N GLU A 321 -0.62 30.69 6.82
CA GLU A 321 -1.21 30.83 5.48
C GLU A 321 -0.20 30.42 4.40
N ALA A 322 1.05 30.86 4.50
CA ALA A 322 2.14 30.42 3.62
C ALA A 322 2.38 28.90 3.71
N GLU A 323 2.34 28.31 4.91
CA GLU A 323 2.49 26.86 5.08
C GLU A 323 1.33 26.08 4.43
N LEU A 324 0.07 26.56 4.54
CA LEU A 324 -1.06 25.97 3.80
C LEU A 324 -0.86 26.10 2.29
N ARG A 325 -0.46 27.27 1.78
CA ARG A 325 -0.23 27.50 0.35
C ARG A 325 0.87 26.58 -0.19
N LYS A 326 1.97 26.43 0.55
CA LYS A 326 3.06 25.49 0.24
C LYS A 326 2.62 24.03 0.28
N ALA A 327 1.75 23.67 1.22
CA ALA A 327 1.15 22.34 1.31
C ALA A 327 0.20 22.03 0.14
N CYS A 328 -0.54 23.03 -0.34
CA CYS A 328 -1.47 22.90 -1.46
C CYS A 328 -0.77 22.94 -2.83
N LYS A 329 0.39 23.58 -2.96
CA LYS A 329 1.17 23.63 -4.22
C LYS A 329 1.74 22.24 -4.56
N ARG A 330 0.97 21.43 -5.28
CA ARG A 330 1.27 20.01 -5.57
C ARG A 330 0.77 19.61 -6.94
N GLU A 331 1.38 18.57 -7.47
CA GLU A 331 0.77 17.80 -8.55
C GLU A 331 -0.21 16.79 -7.92
N LEU A 332 -1.48 16.89 -8.30
CA LEU A 332 -2.51 15.96 -7.86
C LEU A 332 -2.52 14.75 -8.78
N THR A 333 -2.53 13.56 -8.19
CA THR A 333 -2.48 12.27 -8.87
C THR A 333 -3.69 11.44 -8.47
N LEU A 334 -4.37 10.86 -9.45
CA LEU A 334 -5.42 9.88 -9.19
C LEU A 334 -4.75 8.57 -8.79
N HIS A 335 -4.86 8.21 -7.51
CA HIS A 335 -4.27 6.99 -6.98
C HIS A 335 -4.85 5.74 -7.69
N ALA A 336 -4.05 4.69 -7.82
CA ALA A 336 -4.42 3.46 -8.51
C ALA A 336 -5.75 2.84 -8.02
N GLU A 337 -6.04 2.89 -6.72
CA GLU A 337 -7.33 2.44 -6.17
C GLU A 337 -8.50 3.23 -6.77
N MET A 338 -8.35 4.54 -6.91
CA MET A 338 -9.38 5.43 -7.46
C MET A 338 -9.51 5.29 -8.98
N GLN A 339 -8.42 4.98 -9.70
CA GLN A 339 -8.48 4.66 -11.13
C GLN A 339 -9.40 3.45 -11.39
N LEU A 340 -9.30 2.40 -10.55
CA LEU A 340 -10.20 1.25 -10.64
C LEU A 340 -11.65 1.61 -10.31
N VAL A 341 -11.88 2.45 -9.30
CA VAL A 341 -13.23 2.92 -8.96
C VAL A 341 -13.86 3.65 -10.16
N VAL A 342 -13.17 4.63 -10.73
CA VAL A 342 -13.64 5.38 -11.89
C VAL A 342 -13.88 4.46 -13.09
N PHE A 343 -12.99 3.48 -13.31
CA PHE A 343 -13.19 2.49 -14.37
C PHE A 343 -14.50 1.71 -14.19
N TYR A 344 -14.78 1.18 -13.00
CA TYR A 344 -15.98 0.39 -12.76
C TYR A 344 -17.26 1.23 -12.68
N GLU A 345 -17.17 2.50 -12.27
CA GLU A 345 -18.31 3.43 -12.38
C GLU A 345 -18.72 3.63 -13.85
N GLY A 346 -17.74 3.75 -14.75
CA GLY A 346 -17.99 3.86 -16.20
C GLY A 346 -18.32 2.53 -16.88
N ASN A 347 -18.05 1.40 -16.22
CA ASN A 347 -18.29 0.06 -16.75
C ASN A 347 -18.98 -0.84 -15.72
N PRO A 348 -20.24 -0.54 -15.32
CA PRO A 348 -20.90 -1.26 -14.22
C PRO A 348 -21.01 -2.77 -14.44
N SER A 349 -21.17 -3.22 -15.68
CA SER A 349 -21.23 -4.65 -16.04
C SER A 349 -19.92 -5.40 -15.80
N LEU A 350 -18.79 -4.68 -15.69
CA LEU A 350 -17.47 -5.24 -15.40
C LEU A 350 -17.13 -5.22 -13.90
N THR A 351 -18.03 -4.70 -13.04
CA THR A 351 -17.79 -4.64 -11.59
C THR A 351 -17.50 -6.04 -11.02
N PRO A 352 -16.39 -6.24 -10.30
CA PRO A 352 -16.00 -7.57 -9.86
C PRO A 352 -16.98 -8.13 -8.82
N ARG A 353 -17.37 -9.41 -8.97
CA ARG A 353 -18.20 -10.13 -7.98
C ARG A 353 -17.53 -10.20 -6.61
N LEU A 354 -16.20 -10.26 -6.56
CA LEU A 354 -15.42 -10.04 -5.35
C LEU A 354 -15.14 -8.53 -5.24
N PRO A 355 -15.84 -7.78 -4.36
CA PRO A 355 -15.69 -6.33 -4.28
C PRO A 355 -14.42 -5.96 -3.49
N PHE A 356 -13.26 -6.32 -4.03
CA PHE A 356 -11.97 -6.16 -3.38
C PHE A 356 -10.89 -5.68 -4.35
N ILE A 357 -10.10 -4.72 -3.88
CA ILE A 357 -8.95 -4.14 -4.53
C ILE A 357 -7.71 -4.60 -3.78
N GLY A 358 -6.90 -5.44 -4.41
CA GLY A 358 -5.55 -5.72 -3.93
C GLY A 358 -4.65 -4.52 -4.15
N THR A 359 -3.75 -4.24 -3.21
CA THR A 359 -2.93 -3.02 -3.22
C THR A 359 -1.46 -3.32 -2.92
N SER A 360 -0.54 -2.69 -3.65
CA SER A 360 0.91 -2.91 -3.47
C SER A 360 1.49 -2.27 -2.19
N LYS A 361 0.70 -1.39 -1.59
CA LYS A 361 0.90 -0.70 -0.33
C LYS A 361 -0.46 -0.55 0.34
N LYS A 362 -0.48 -0.34 1.66
CA LYS A 362 -1.74 -0.03 2.33
C LYS A 362 -2.38 1.18 1.65
N ALA A 363 -3.70 1.20 1.54
CA ALA A 363 -4.40 2.36 1.00
C ALA A 363 -4.17 3.59 1.89
N CYS A 364 -4.25 4.78 1.30
CA CYS A 364 -4.25 5.99 2.09
C CYS A 364 -5.59 6.24 2.78
N PHE A 365 -5.58 7.16 3.75
CA PHE A 365 -6.80 7.51 4.48
C PHE A 365 -7.91 7.97 3.52
N LEU A 366 -7.58 8.81 2.54
CA LEU A 366 -8.56 9.35 1.59
C LEU A 366 -9.12 8.26 0.66
N CYS A 367 -8.28 7.36 0.13
CA CYS A 367 -8.73 6.21 -0.65
C CYS A 367 -9.68 5.33 0.17
N ASN A 368 -9.28 4.98 1.40
CA ASN A 368 -10.07 4.13 2.29
C ASN A 368 -11.43 4.77 2.64
N GLU A 369 -11.44 6.03 3.06
CA GLU A 369 -12.68 6.74 3.39
C GLU A 369 -13.59 6.95 2.16
N TYR A 370 -13.03 7.14 0.96
CA TYR A 370 -13.82 7.20 -0.27
C TYR A 370 -14.50 5.85 -0.55
N LEU A 371 -13.74 4.75 -0.50
CA LEU A 371 -14.24 3.39 -0.74
C LEU A 371 -15.36 3.00 0.25
N LEU A 372 -15.22 3.33 1.53
CA LEU A 372 -16.25 3.09 2.56
C LEU A 372 -17.58 3.78 2.25
N ARG A 373 -17.57 4.89 1.51
CA ARG A 373 -18.76 5.68 1.13
C ARG A 373 -19.27 5.35 -0.26
N HIS A 374 -18.58 4.48 -0.98
CA HIS A 374 -18.83 4.23 -2.39
C HIS A 374 -19.89 3.13 -2.62
N PRO A 375 -20.89 3.34 -3.51
CA PRO A 375 -21.93 2.36 -3.80
C PRO A 375 -21.42 1.02 -4.36
N LEU A 376 -20.25 1.01 -5.02
CA LEU A 376 -19.62 -0.22 -5.53
C LEU A 376 -19.18 -1.18 -4.42
N LYS A 377 -19.10 -0.73 -3.15
CA LYS A 377 -18.69 -1.53 -1.99
C LYS A 377 -17.30 -2.18 -2.13
N LEU A 378 -16.46 -1.68 -3.03
CA LEU A 378 -15.07 -2.10 -3.18
C LEU A 378 -14.30 -1.84 -1.88
N LYS A 379 -13.50 -2.81 -1.45
CA LYS A 379 -12.70 -2.75 -0.21
C LYS A 379 -11.23 -3.00 -0.50
N VAL A 380 -10.36 -2.53 0.39
CA VAL A 380 -8.91 -2.82 0.40
C VAL A 380 -8.57 -3.66 1.63
N SER A 381 -7.43 -4.35 1.63
CA SER A 381 -7.00 -5.13 2.80
C SER A 381 -6.61 -4.26 3.98
N ALA A 382 -5.96 -3.13 3.72
CA ALA A 382 -5.34 -2.33 4.76
C ALA A 382 -5.26 -0.84 4.44
N CYS A 383 -5.19 -0.02 5.48
CA CYS A 383 -4.98 1.43 5.40
C CYS A 383 -3.82 1.84 6.32
N HIS A 384 -2.93 2.71 5.85
CA HIS A 384 -1.85 3.27 6.70
C HIS A 384 -2.27 4.56 7.44
N GLN A 385 -3.54 4.99 7.32
CA GLN A 385 -4.11 6.16 7.98
C GLN A 385 -3.43 7.50 7.69
N LYS A 386 -2.59 7.63 6.64
CA LYS A 386 -1.99 8.92 6.27
C LYS A 386 -2.81 9.60 5.19
N ILE A 387 -2.85 10.92 5.27
CA ILE A 387 -3.44 11.78 4.24
C ILE A 387 -2.35 12.14 3.23
N TYR A 388 -2.59 11.91 1.94
CA TYR A 388 -1.72 12.44 0.88
C TYR A 388 -2.33 13.72 0.31
N GLN A 389 -1.59 14.83 0.42
CA GLN A 389 -1.96 16.12 -0.17
C GLN A 389 -2.01 16.09 -1.70
N SER A 390 -1.29 15.15 -2.32
CA SER A 390 -1.30 14.92 -3.76
C SER A 390 -2.48 14.09 -4.24
N TRP A 391 -3.43 13.72 -3.37
CA TRP A 391 -4.57 12.90 -3.77
C TRP A 391 -5.53 13.72 -4.65
N MET A 392 -5.79 13.23 -5.86
CA MET A 392 -6.77 13.82 -6.76
C MET A 392 -8.18 13.30 -6.44
N PRO A 393 -9.17 14.19 -6.22
CA PRO A 393 -10.57 13.79 -6.21
C PRO A 393 -10.96 13.03 -7.48
N PRO A 394 -11.57 11.84 -7.38
CA PRO A 394 -11.93 11.08 -8.56
C PRO A 394 -12.99 11.83 -9.37
N PRO A 395 -12.83 11.92 -10.71
CA PRO A 395 -13.93 12.32 -11.58
C PRO A 395 -15.05 11.28 -11.52
N TYR A 396 -16.24 11.64 -11.98
CA TYR A 396 -17.43 10.80 -11.84
C TYR A 396 -18.29 10.81 -13.10
N TYR A 397 -19.11 9.77 -13.26
CA TYR A 397 -20.11 9.70 -14.32
C TYR A 397 -21.44 10.29 -13.82
N PRO A 398 -21.99 11.33 -14.47
CA PRO A 398 -23.26 11.92 -14.05
C PRO A 398 -24.42 10.96 -14.36
N ALA A 399 -25.26 10.64 -13.36
CA ALA A 399 -26.46 9.84 -13.55
C ALA A 399 -27.72 10.73 -13.49
N PRO A 400 -28.68 10.58 -14.44
CA PRO A 400 -29.96 11.29 -14.37
C PRO A 400 -30.70 11.02 -13.05
N GLY A 401 -31.18 12.07 -12.39
CA GLY A 401 -31.96 11.95 -11.14
C GLY A 401 -31.15 11.64 -9.87
N GLN A 402 -29.83 11.45 -9.95
CA GLN A 402 -28.97 11.38 -8.76
C GLN A 402 -28.19 12.67 -8.60
N PHE A 403 -28.16 13.21 -7.37
CA PHE A 403 -27.22 14.28 -7.04
C PHE A 403 -25.79 13.85 -7.40
N LYS A 404 -25.13 14.71 -8.17
CA LYS A 404 -23.74 14.66 -8.64
C LYS A 404 -22.77 14.23 -7.51
N SER A 405 -21.76 13.42 -7.86
CA SER A 405 -20.62 13.04 -7.00
C SER A 405 -20.91 12.69 -5.53
N LYS A 406 -22.04 12.04 -5.19
CA LYS A 406 -22.43 11.74 -3.79
C LYS A 406 -21.29 11.17 -2.91
N PRO A 407 -20.46 10.23 -3.37
CA PRO A 407 -19.36 9.70 -2.56
C PRO A 407 -18.33 10.77 -2.20
N PHE A 408 -17.95 11.61 -3.17
CA PHE A 408 -17.02 12.72 -2.96
C PHE A 408 -17.62 13.78 -2.02
N ILE A 409 -18.88 14.17 -2.21
CA ILE A 409 -19.51 15.16 -1.33
C ILE A 409 -19.58 14.65 0.11
N LYS A 410 -19.95 13.38 0.32
CA LYS A 410 -19.93 12.75 1.66
C LYS A 410 -18.53 12.74 2.26
N LEU A 411 -17.52 12.40 1.45
CA LEU A 411 -16.12 12.46 1.89
C LEU A 411 -15.72 13.89 2.27
N SER A 412 -15.98 14.89 1.42
CA SER A 412 -15.62 16.29 1.66
C SER A 412 -16.23 16.83 2.95
N LYS A 413 -17.52 16.59 3.18
CA LYS A 413 -18.19 16.97 4.44
C LYS A 413 -17.58 16.27 5.65
N GLY A 414 -17.24 14.99 5.51
CA GLY A 414 -16.58 14.25 6.57
C GLY A 414 -15.18 14.81 6.89
N ILE A 415 -14.37 15.10 5.86
CA ILE A 415 -13.06 15.73 6.03
C ILE A 415 -13.19 17.09 6.70
N GLU A 416 -14.15 17.92 6.30
CA GLU A 416 -14.43 19.20 6.96
C GLU A 416 -14.78 19.05 8.44
N SER A 417 -15.67 18.12 8.77
CA SER A 417 -16.04 17.83 10.16
C SER A 417 -14.84 17.34 10.96
N LEU A 418 -13.99 16.50 10.37
CA LEU A 418 -12.78 16.01 11.03
C LEU A 418 -11.75 17.13 11.22
N THR A 419 -11.56 18.00 10.23
CA THR A 419 -10.67 19.17 10.34
C THR A 419 -11.16 20.10 11.44
N LYS A 420 -12.46 20.36 11.54
CA LYS A 420 -13.04 21.13 12.65
C LYS A 420 -12.71 20.50 14.01
N ASN A 421 -12.87 19.19 14.14
CA ASN A 421 -12.59 18.50 15.39
C ASN A 421 -11.10 18.56 15.75
N GLU A 422 -10.21 18.32 14.78
CA GLU A 422 -8.76 18.34 15.03
C GLU A 422 -8.22 19.75 15.31
N LEU A 423 -8.81 20.80 14.73
CA LEU A 423 -8.53 22.18 15.14
C LEU A 423 -8.87 22.42 16.61
N LYS A 424 -9.91 21.78 17.15
CA LYS A 424 -10.30 21.92 18.55
C LYS A 424 -9.48 21.05 19.51
N THR A 425 -9.10 19.84 19.09
CA THR A 425 -8.57 18.84 20.03
C THR A 425 -7.10 18.50 19.82
N ALA A 426 -6.52 18.72 18.64
CA ALA A 426 -5.20 18.20 18.29
C ALA A 426 -4.07 19.23 18.30
N LEU A 427 -4.37 20.53 18.29
CA LEU A 427 -3.34 21.59 18.23
C LEU A 427 -2.38 21.56 19.43
N ASN A 428 -2.91 21.27 20.63
CA ASN A 428 -2.13 21.20 21.87
C ASN A 428 -1.81 19.76 22.31
N ALA A 429 -2.30 18.74 21.58
CA ALA A 429 -2.04 17.34 21.90
C ALA A 429 -0.65 16.90 21.40
N PRO A 430 -0.02 15.90 22.03
CA PRO A 430 1.21 15.31 21.51
C PRO A 430 1.03 14.82 20.06
N PRO A 431 2.03 15.02 19.17
CA PRO A 431 1.99 14.48 17.81
C PRO A 431 1.83 12.95 17.81
N ARG A 432 1.02 12.43 16.88
CA ARG A 432 0.86 10.99 16.71
C ARG A 432 2.12 10.40 16.09
N THR A 433 2.37 9.12 16.39
CA THR A 433 3.47 8.37 15.79
C THR A 433 3.27 8.27 14.28
N LYS A 434 4.34 8.52 13.50
CA LYS A 434 4.28 8.45 12.04
C LYS A 434 4.08 7.01 11.58
N ASN A 435 3.04 6.78 10.78
CA ASN A 435 2.83 5.49 10.13
C ASN A 435 3.72 5.32 8.89
N GLN A 436 4.09 4.07 8.60
CA GLN A 436 4.76 3.69 7.36
C GLN A 436 3.73 3.29 6.31
N ASP A 437 3.92 3.74 5.07
CA ASP A 437 3.04 3.42 3.91
C ASP A 437 3.06 1.91 3.58
N SER A 438 4.13 1.25 4.00
CA SER A 438 4.28 -0.20 3.96
C SER A 438 4.93 -0.60 5.27
N THR A 439 4.19 -1.20 6.20
CA THR A 439 4.76 -1.77 7.43
C THR A 439 5.03 -3.23 7.16
N ALA A 440 6.26 -3.71 7.21
CA ALA A 440 6.51 -5.14 7.33
C ALA A 440 7.01 -5.34 8.76
N GLY A 441 6.10 -5.47 9.71
CA GLY A 441 6.40 -5.53 11.14
C GLY A 441 5.29 -6.22 11.93
N PRO A 442 5.53 -6.62 13.19
CA PRO A 442 4.45 -7.09 14.05
C PRO A 442 3.36 -6.03 14.04
N SER A 443 2.19 -6.41 13.54
CA SER A 443 1.03 -5.53 13.54
C SER A 443 0.66 -5.27 14.99
N LEU A 444 0.77 -4.02 15.42
CA LEU A 444 0.15 -3.59 16.66
C LEU A 444 -1.36 -3.63 16.41
N THR A 445 -2.04 -4.60 17.03
CA THR A 445 -3.47 -4.98 16.97
C THR A 445 -3.90 -6.02 15.93
N ILE A 446 -4.45 -7.13 16.45
CA ILE A 446 -5.26 -8.15 15.75
C ILE A 446 -6.69 -7.62 15.51
N THR A 447 -7.07 -6.53 16.17
CA THR A 447 -8.44 -6.01 16.34
C THR A 447 -8.61 -4.55 15.89
N ALA A 448 -8.11 -4.18 14.71
CA ALA A 448 -8.37 -2.84 14.17
C ALA A 448 -9.79 -2.70 13.60
N THR A 449 -10.81 -2.68 14.47
CA THR A 449 -12.16 -2.21 14.13
C THR A 449 -12.42 -0.78 14.61
N VAL A 450 -11.50 -0.13 15.32
CA VAL A 450 -11.70 1.25 15.76
C VAL A 450 -10.78 2.19 14.99
N SER A 451 -11.08 2.34 13.69
CA SER A 451 -10.66 3.53 12.97
C SER A 451 -11.34 4.73 13.64
N ILE A 452 -10.65 5.86 13.79
CA ILE A 452 -11.31 7.17 13.97
C ILE A 452 -11.92 7.54 12.60
N GLY A 453 -12.81 6.67 12.09
CA GLY A 453 -13.51 6.86 10.84
C GLY A 453 -14.38 8.09 10.94
N LEU A 454 -14.63 8.76 9.81
CA LEU A 454 -15.54 9.90 9.82
C LEU A 454 -16.93 9.34 10.17
N ARG A 455 -17.43 9.63 11.38
CA ARG A 455 -18.77 9.21 11.82
C ARG A 455 -19.78 9.76 10.81
N SER A 456 -20.65 8.87 10.33
CA SER A 456 -21.67 9.15 9.30
C SER A 456 -22.70 10.17 9.78
#